data_AF-A0A7S6VUP8-F1
#
_entry.id   AF-A0A7S6VUP8-F1
#
_cell.length_a   1.000
_cell.length_b   1.000
_cell.length_c   1.000
_cell.angle_alpha   90.00
_cell.angle_beta   90.00
_cell.angle_gamma   90.00
#
_symmetry.space_group_name_H-M   'P 1'
#
loop_
_entity.id
_entity.type
_entity.pdbx_description
1 polymer ?
#
loop_
_entity_poly.entity_id
_entity_poly.type
_entity_poly.pdbx_seq_one_letter_code
_entity_poly.pdbx_strand_id
1 'polypeptide(L)'
;MSNTWTDGYQTEVNYTYGYYKDLSPNYQKFCLLLNGVDSPSSNEQHFHCELGFGQGVSLNIHAASNLGQFIGTDFNPAHAGHASMLAEHSQIPHQFYDASFEELLNKDLPMLDSISLHGIWSWISHENQHIILKFIRKYLKPNGIVYISYNCVTGWAANIPIRELFHSHFKFNSISNNPIQKVKDSLAFSEALLQQNPNFAKRNPNAISKVQDLQKQNPNYLIHEYLNQNWQCFSFQQVARILEEAKLTYACSTDLNTQLNSINFSEEHQQFLNKIEHPILREQCRDYFANTQFRKDLFIRGKNNLSPLEIQTRLRNTAFVLLIAPEHLPKTITGYLGEFNLIQDIYEPLGKLFKQENYAPQTIADIEKKLLDQSYAKILNALVILCHLGFAQPCQAEVSQETLQHAHQLNRFILEQASFHNNYQVLACPISGIGINADQFTQLFYRAHFIDGLKTAKQFAEYAQQVLNDLGWFIIDKGETITDKATSLTLLQEKAQLFLEQDKIKIAKQLKLFA
;
A
#
# COMPACT_ATOMS: atom_id res chain seq x y z
N MET A 1 25.03 -8.98 -27.40
CA MET A 1 24.14 -8.82 -26.23
C MET A 1 24.22 -7.35 -25.86
N SER A 2 23.18 -6.56 -26.16
CA SER A 2 23.20 -5.13 -25.82
C SER A 2 22.96 -5.01 -24.32
N ASN A 3 24.00 -4.59 -23.58
CA ASN A 3 23.88 -4.16 -22.18
C ASN A 3 23.05 -2.88 -22.13
N THR A 4 21.73 -2.99 -22.20
CA THR A 4 20.84 -1.97 -21.66
C THR A 4 20.78 -2.20 -20.16
N TRP A 5 21.44 -1.33 -19.38
CA TRP A 5 21.48 -1.34 -17.91
C TRP A 5 20.10 -1.39 -17.24
N THR A 6 19.04 -1.21 -18.02
CA THR A 6 17.65 -1.23 -17.57
C THR A 6 17.00 -2.60 -17.57
N ASP A 7 17.66 -3.67 -18.07
CA ASP A 7 17.14 -5.05 -18.14
C ASP A 7 15.70 -5.18 -18.72
N GLY A 8 15.33 -4.26 -19.61
CA GLY A 8 14.01 -4.23 -20.25
C GLY A 8 12.92 -3.47 -19.47
N TYR A 9 13.26 -2.82 -18.36
CA TYR A 9 12.41 -1.86 -17.65
C TYR A 9 12.47 -0.47 -18.31
N GLN A 10 11.32 0.21 -18.40
CA GLN A 10 11.24 1.54 -19.01
C GLN A 10 11.66 2.61 -17.97
N THR A 11 12.81 3.27 -18.17
CA THR A 11 13.34 4.32 -17.27
C THR A 11 13.13 5.76 -17.75
N GLU A 12 12.57 5.94 -18.96
CA GLU A 12 12.36 7.26 -19.56
C GLU A 12 11.25 8.10 -18.88
N VAL A 13 10.44 7.47 -18.03
CA VAL A 13 9.41 8.14 -17.22
C VAL A 13 9.70 7.86 -15.76
N ASN A 14 9.82 8.91 -14.94
CA ASN A 14 10.07 8.78 -13.51
C ASN A 14 8.96 7.95 -12.85
N TYR A 15 9.38 6.93 -12.08
CA TYR A 15 8.47 6.08 -11.31
C TYR A 15 7.77 6.89 -10.21
N THR A 16 6.58 6.43 -9.79
CA THR A 16 5.70 7.15 -8.87
C THR A 16 6.26 7.20 -7.44
N TYR A 17 5.88 8.23 -6.69
CA TYR A 17 6.18 8.41 -5.27
C TYR A 17 5.20 7.61 -4.39
N GLY A 18 5.06 6.32 -4.66
CA GLY A 18 4.06 5.44 -4.04
C GLY A 18 4.39 5.08 -2.58
N TYR A 19 3.35 5.07 -1.74
CA TYR A 19 3.39 4.52 -0.39
C TYR A 19 2.56 3.25 -0.28
N TYR A 20 3.14 2.19 0.30
CA TYR A 20 2.49 0.90 0.50
C TYR A 20 2.58 0.45 1.95
N LYS A 21 1.43 0.45 2.65
CA LYS A 21 1.33 -0.04 4.04
C LYS A 21 1.71 -1.51 4.19
N ASP A 22 1.53 -2.30 3.13
CA ASP A 22 1.83 -3.73 3.09
C ASP A 22 3.33 -4.04 3.33
N LEU A 23 4.21 -3.05 3.13
CA LEU A 23 5.64 -3.12 3.39
C LEU A 23 6.02 -2.87 4.86
N SER A 24 5.11 -2.35 5.69
CA SER A 24 5.36 -2.05 7.11
C SER A 24 5.59 -3.36 7.90
N PRO A 25 6.73 -3.52 8.61
CA PRO A 25 6.95 -4.67 9.47
C PRO A 25 5.85 -4.84 10.54
N ASN A 26 5.34 -3.74 11.12
CA ASN A 26 4.26 -3.83 12.09
C ASN A 26 2.95 -4.34 11.46
N TYR A 27 2.59 -3.83 10.27
CA TYR A 27 1.40 -4.29 9.57
C TYR A 27 1.49 -5.77 9.17
N GLN A 28 2.66 -6.21 8.68
CA GLN A 28 2.89 -7.61 8.33
C GLN A 28 2.70 -8.53 9.56
N LYS A 29 3.28 -8.16 10.72
CA LYS A 29 3.10 -8.90 11.98
C LYS A 29 1.65 -8.96 12.42
N PHE A 30 0.91 -7.86 12.29
CA PHE A 30 -0.53 -7.84 12.56
C PHE A 30 -1.30 -8.82 11.67
N CYS A 31 -1.03 -8.83 10.36
CA CYS A 31 -1.64 -9.79 9.43
C CYS A 31 -1.30 -11.24 9.77
N LEU A 32 -0.04 -11.53 10.15
CA LEU A 32 0.38 -12.86 10.60
C LEU A 32 -0.37 -13.28 11.87
N LEU A 33 -0.45 -12.41 12.86
CA LEU A 33 -1.15 -12.66 14.11
C LEU A 33 -2.65 -12.95 13.89
N LEU A 34 -3.32 -12.16 13.03
CA LEU A 34 -4.71 -12.40 12.65
C LEU A 34 -4.93 -13.79 12.04
N ASN A 35 -3.94 -14.33 11.34
CA ASN A 35 -3.99 -15.64 10.69
C ASN A 35 -3.34 -16.75 11.54
N GLY A 36 -3.04 -16.47 12.81
CA GLY A 36 -2.49 -17.46 13.74
C GLY A 36 -1.07 -17.90 13.44
N VAL A 37 -0.29 -17.07 12.74
CA VAL A 37 1.10 -17.33 12.44
C VAL A 37 1.98 -16.55 13.41
N ASP A 38 2.92 -17.24 14.05
CA ASP A 38 3.86 -16.60 14.96
C ASP A 38 4.85 -15.73 14.19
N SER A 39 5.34 -14.67 14.83
CA SER A 39 6.32 -13.75 14.26
C SER A 39 7.20 -13.16 15.37
N PRO A 40 8.46 -12.80 15.07
CA PRO A 40 9.36 -12.28 16.09
C PRO A 40 8.91 -10.89 16.58
N SER A 41 9.04 -10.64 17.89
CA SER A 41 8.86 -9.31 18.49
C SER A 41 9.75 -8.27 17.81
N SER A 42 9.32 -7.01 17.71
CA SER A 42 10.15 -5.95 17.14
C SER A 42 11.37 -5.67 18.01
N ASN A 43 12.50 -5.37 17.38
CA ASN A 43 13.78 -5.15 18.05
C ASN A 43 14.63 -4.19 17.20
N GLU A 44 15.38 -3.29 17.84
CA GLU A 44 16.31 -2.35 17.18
C GLU A 44 17.42 -3.03 16.38
N GLN A 45 17.75 -4.29 16.69
CA GLN A 45 18.75 -5.09 15.98
C GLN A 45 18.18 -5.83 14.76
N HIS A 46 16.89 -5.65 14.45
CA HIS A 46 16.31 -6.25 13.27
C HIS A 46 16.76 -5.53 12.00
N PHE A 47 16.89 -6.30 10.92
CA PHE A 47 17.18 -5.77 9.59
C PHE A 47 16.01 -6.06 8.64
N HIS A 48 15.49 -5.01 8.03
CA HIS A 48 14.38 -5.05 7.09
C HIS A 48 14.87 -4.62 5.70
N CYS A 49 14.65 -5.46 4.68
CA CYS A 49 15.12 -5.19 3.32
C CYS A 49 13.95 -4.93 2.36
N GLU A 50 14.03 -3.86 1.57
CA GLU A 50 13.12 -3.59 0.45
C GLU A 50 13.85 -3.71 -0.89
N LEU A 51 13.34 -4.58 -1.77
CA LEU A 51 13.87 -4.82 -3.11
C LEU A 51 13.02 -4.07 -4.14
N GLY A 52 13.66 -3.19 -4.92
CA GLY A 52 13.00 -2.35 -5.91
C GLY A 52 12.14 -1.26 -5.28
N PHE A 53 12.75 -0.42 -4.43
CA PHE A 53 12.03 0.56 -3.61
C PHE A 53 11.52 1.80 -4.39
N GLY A 54 11.82 1.92 -5.70
CA GLY A 54 11.44 3.08 -6.51
C GLY A 54 11.96 4.38 -5.92
N GLN A 55 11.12 5.40 -5.73
CA GLN A 55 11.54 6.65 -5.08
C GLN A 55 11.86 6.51 -3.57
N GLY A 56 11.72 5.33 -2.97
CA GLY A 56 12.09 5.08 -1.57
C GLY A 56 11.17 5.71 -0.53
N VAL A 57 9.95 6.13 -0.92
CA VAL A 57 8.98 6.75 -0.02
C VAL A 57 8.51 5.75 1.04
N SER A 58 8.11 4.53 0.65
CA SER A 58 7.71 3.49 1.60
C SER A 58 8.84 3.11 2.54
N LEU A 59 10.02 2.84 1.99
CA LEU A 59 11.23 2.50 2.76
C LEU A 59 11.54 3.54 3.84
N ASN A 60 11.54 4.83 3.49
CA ASN A 60 11.80 5.91 4.45
C ASN A 60 10.69 6.10 5.49
N ILE A 61 9.43 6.00 5.10
CA ILE A 61 8.30 6.09 6.04
C ILE A 61 8.38 4.96 7.07
N HIS A 62 8.68 3.73 6.63
CA HIS A 62 8.80 2.59 7.52
C HIS A 62 10.04 2.69 8.40
N ALA A 63 11.17 3.14 7.85
CA ALA A 63 12.40 3.36 8.61
C ALA A 63 12.25 4.45 9.68
N ALA A 64 11.50 5.52 9.39
CA ALA A 64 11.23 6.58 10.35
C ALA A 64 10.26 6.15 11.46
N SER A 65 9.40 5.17 11.18
CA SER A 65 8.25 4.84 12.03
C SER A 65 8.42 3.54 12.83
N ASN A 66 9.39 2.69 12.53
CA ASN A 66 9.53 1.36 13.15
C ASN A 66 10.92 1.20 13.79
N LEU A 67 11.01 0.25 14.73
CA LEU A 67 12.30 -0.23 15.25
C LEU A 67 13.04 -1.06 14.18
N GLY A 68 14.37 -1.03 14.23
CA GLY A 68 15.24 -1.80 13.35
C GLY A 68 15.96 -0.94 12.32
N GLN A 69 16.80 -1.57 11.53
CA GLN A 69 17.59 -0.97 10.46
C GLN A 69 17.02 -1.36 9.10
N PHE A 70 17.03 -0.41 8.17
CA PHE A 70 16.42 -0.56 6.86
C PHE A 70 17.49 -0.52 5.78
N ILE A 71 17.46 -1.54 4.93
CA ILE A 71 18.38 -1.74 3.79
C ILE A 71 17.51 -1.80 2.54
N GLY A 72 18.00 -1.30 1.41
CA GLY A 72 17.24 -1.45 0.17
C GLY A 72 18.10 -1.32 -1.07
N THR A 73 17.57 -1.79 -2.19
CA THR A 73 18.17 -1.54 -3.51
C THR A 73 17.11 -1.16 -4.53
N ASP A 74 17.46 -0.24 -5.42
CA ASP A 74 16.74 0.02 -6.67
C ASP A 74 17.78 0.32 -7.74
N PHE A 75 17.77 -0.37 -8.86
CA PHE A 75 18.84 -0.26 -9.87
C PHE A 75 18.95 1.14 -10.51
N ASN A 76 17.95 2.03 -10.30
CA ASN A 76 17.98 3.38 -10.83
C ASN A 76 18.73 4.32 -9.86
N PRO A 77 19.84 4.96 -10.27
CA PRO A 77 20.60 5.85 -9.40
C PRO A 77 19.82 7.09 -8.94
N ALA A 78 18.86 7.58 -9.74
CA ALA A 78 18.02 8.71 -9.33
C ALA A 78 17.08 8.34 -8.18
N HIS A 79 16.56 7.10 -8.20
CA HIS A 79 15.74 6.52 -7.14
C HIS A 79 16.53 6.36 -5.85
N ALA A 80 17.72 5.76 -5.92
CA ALA A 80 18.60 5.62 -4.76
C ALA A 80 19.02 6.97 -4.18
N GLY A 81 19.41 7.94 -5.02
CA GLY A 81 19.74 9.29 -4.59
C GLY A 81 18.58 10.00 -3.88
N HIS A 82 17.35 9.86 -4.40
CA HIS A 82 16.16 10.42 -3.75
C HIS A 82 15.85 9.73 -2.41
N ALA A 83 15.94 8.39 -2.35
CA ALA A 83 15.71 7.63 -1.12
C ALA A 83 16.72 8.01 -0.02
N SER A 84 18.00 8.17 -0.37
CA SER A 84 19.04 8.59 0.58
C SER A 84 18.82 10.03 1.06
N MET A 85 18.43 10.95 0.17
CA MET A 85 18.08 12.33 0.55
C MET A 85 16.96 12.36 1.61
N LEU A 86 15.91 11.55 1.44
CA LEU A 86 14.84 11.43 2.45
C LEU A 86 15.36 10.91 3.80
N ALA A 87 16.25 9.91 3.78
CA ALA A 87 16.82 9.35 4.99
C ALA A 87 17.73 10.35 5.71
N GLU A 88 18.52 11.13 4.97
CA GLU A 88 19.38 12.19 5.51
C GLU A 88 18.56 13.28 6.21
N HIS A 89 17.46 13.72 5.60
CA HIS A 89 16.56 14.71 6.20
C HIS A 89 15.83 14.21 7.46
N SER A 90 15.73 12.90 7.63
CA SER A 90 15.13 12.25 8.80
C SER A 90 16.16 11.70 9.78
N GLN A 91 17.46 11.90 9.51
CA GLN A 91 18.61 11.42 10.29
C GLN A 91 18.63 9.90 10.50
N ILE A 92 18.01 9.16 9.57
CA ILE A 92 17.93 7.70 9.64
C ILE A 92 19.24 7.10 9.09
N PRO A 93 19.92 6.24 9.87
CA PRO A 93 20.99 5.40 9.33
C PRO A 93 20.43 4.50 8.23
N HIS A 94 20.96 4.62 7.01
CA HIS A 94 20.44 3.92 5.85
C HIS A 94 21.55 3.24 5.03
N GLN A 95 21.17 2.12 4.41
CA GLN A 95 22.00 1.41 3.44
C GLN A 95 21.16 1.21 2.17
N PHE A 96 21.02 2.29 1.40
CA PHE A 96 20.24 2.31 0.17
C PHE A 96 21.18 2.31 -1.02
N TYR A 97 21.02 1.31 -1.88
CA TYR A 97 21.91 1.05 -3.00
C TYR A 97 21.20 1.31 -4.34
N ASP A 98 21.99 1.68 -5.34
CA ASP A 98 21.60 1.69 -6.75
C ASP A 98 21.93 0.36 -7.46
N ALA A 99 22.11 -0.71 -6.70
CA ALA A 99 22.60 -2.00 -7.19
C ALA A 99 21.49 -2.82 -7.87
N SER A 100 21.87 -3.61 -8.88
CA SER A 100 21.00 -4.68 -9.39
C SER A 100 20.77 -5.76 -8.32
N PHE A 101 19.78 -6.64 -8.52
CA PHE A 101 19.57 -7.77 -7.60
C PHE A 101 20.78 -8.70 -7.54
N GLU A 102 21.53 -8.85 -8.64
CA GLU A 102 22.75 -9.67 -8.68
C GLU A 102 23.88 -9.02 -7.90
N GLU A 103 24.09 -7.72 -8.10
CA GLU A 103 25.10 -6.96 -7.37
C GLU A 103 24.81 -6.95 -5.86
N LEU A 104 23.55 -6.76 -5.46
CA LEU A 104 23.13 -6.83 -4.06
C LEU A 104 23.37 -8.24 -3.47
N LEU A 105 23.07 -9.32 -4.22
CA LEU A 105 23.34 -10.70 -3.81
C LEU A 105 24.82 -10.97 -3.52
N ASN A 106 25.71 -10.25 -4.20
CA ASN A 106 27.16 -10.38 -4.05
C ASN A 106 27.76 -9.47 -2.96
N LYS A 107 26.98 -8.56 -2.37
CA LYS A 107 27.43 -7.74 -1.22
C LYS A 107 27.49 -8.55 0.06
N ASP A 108 28.26 -8.08 1.04
CA ASP A 108 28.19 -8.60 2.41
C ASP A 108 27.11 -7.82 3.17
N LEU A 109 26.03 -8.50 3.55
CA LEU A 109 24.86 -7.91 4.23
C LEU A 109 24.56 -8.71 5.49
N PRO A 110 23.98 -8.08 6.53
CA PRO A 110 23.51 -8.79 7.70
C PRO A 110 22.37 -9.75 7.34
N MET A 111 22.13 -10.72 8.22
CA MET A 111 20.93 -11.56 8.12
C MET A 111 19.67 -10.72 8.35
N LEU A 112 18.64 -10.96 7.56
CA LEU A 112 17.43 -10.14 7.45
C LEU A 112 16.25 -10.78 8.17
N ASP A 113 15.52 -9.99 8.93
CA ASP A 113 14.27 -10.37 9.61
C ASP A 113 13.07 -10.27 8.68
N SER A 114 13.11 -9.35 7.71
CA SER A 114 12.18 -9.37 6.59
C SER A 114 12.80 -8.93 5.27
N ILE A 115 12.22 -9.44 4.18
CA ILE A 115 12.51 -9.03 2.81
C ILE A 115 11.17 -8.73 2.14
N SER A 116 11.02 -7.55 1.57
CA SER A 116 9.79 -7.12 0.94
C SER A 116 10.04 -6.71 -0.51
N LEU A 117 9.16 -7.12 -1.42
CA LEU A 117 9.17 -6.72 -2.82
C LEU A 117 7.74 -6.42 -3.28
N HIS A 118 7.47 -5.15 -3.60
CA HIS A 118 6.15 -4.71 -4.05
C HIS A 118 6.18 -4.31 -5.52
N GLY A 119 5.32 -4.90 -6.36
CA GLY A 119 5.24 -4.51 -7.76
C GLY A 119 6.44 -4.92 -8.59
N ILE A 120 7.20 -5.94 -8.15
CA ILE A 120 8.42 -6.41 -8.81
C ILE A 120 8.21 -7.78 -9.47
N TRP A 121 7.68 -8.76 -8.73
CA TRP A 121 7.73 -10.18 -9.13
C TRP A 121 7.16 -10.48 -10.52
N SER A 122 6.06 -9.82 -10.88
CA SER A 122 5.40 -9.97 -12.18
C SER A 122 6.04 -9.18 -13.32
N TRP A 123 7.01 -8.29 -13.06
CA TRP A 123 7.57 -7.36 -14.04
C TRP A 123 9.06 -7.58 -14.32
N ILE A 124 9.63 -8.66 -13.78
CA ILE A 124 11.05 -9.00 -13.93
C ILE A 124 11.22 -10.30 -14.72
N SER A 125 12.43 -10.52 -15.24
CA SER A 125 12.81 -11.76 -15.94
C SER A 125 12.85 -12.96 -14.99
N HIS A 126 12.77 -14.17 -15.55
CA HIS A 126 12.97 -15.42 -14.80
C HIS A 126 14.36 -15.51 -14.14
N GLU A 127 15.37 -14.92 -14.77
CA GLU A 127 16.73 -14.82 -14.22
C GLU A 127 16.74 -13.97 -12.94
N ASN A 128 16.13 -12.78 -12.98
CA ASN A 128 16.00 -11.92 -11.80
C ASN A 128 15.13 -12.56 -10.70
N GLN A 129 14.07 -13.30 -11.05
CA GLN A 129 13.32 -14.10 -10.08
C GLN A 129 14.21 -15.12 -9.38
N HIS A 130 15.05 -15.83 -10.15
CA HIS A 130 15.99 -16.81 -9.59
C HIS A 130 17.05 -16.17 -8.70
N ILE A 131 17.56 -14.98 -9.05
CA ILE A 131 18.49 -14.20 -8.23
C ILE A 131 17.83 -13.78 -6.92
N ILE A 132 16.59 -13.29 -6.95
CA ILE A 132 15.83 -12.94 -5.74
C ILE A 132 15.62 -14.18 -4.85
N LEU A 133 15.31 -15.35 -5.41
CA LEU A 133 15.20 -16.59 -4.63
C LEU A 133 16.52 -16.96 -3.94
N LYS A 134 17.66 -16.81 -4.63
CA LYS A 134 19.00 -17.00 -4.03
C LYS A 134 19.25 -15.99 -2.92
N PHE A 135 18.90 -14.72 -3.13
CA PHE A 135 19.03 -13.66 -2.13
C PHE A 135 18.23 -13.98 -0.87
N ILE A 136 16.94 -14.29 -1.02
CA ILE A 136 16.08 -14.70 0.09
C ILE A 136 16.68 -15.94 0.79
N ARG A 137 17.15 -16.93 0.02
CA ARG A 137 17.76 -18.14 0.59
C ARG A 137 18.98 -17.82 1.44
N LYS A 138 19.86 -16.94 0.95
CA LYS A 138 21.12 -16.55 1.60
C LYS A 138 20.93 -15.70 2.85
N TYR A 139 20.11 -14.64 2.78
CA TYR A 139 20.08 -13.62 3.85
C TYR A 139 18.91 -13.71 4.81
N LEU A 140 17.80 -14.37 4.48
CA LEU A 140 16.65 -14.40 5.38
C LEU A 140 16.90 -15.28 6.60
N LYS A 141 16.64 -14.78 7.81
CA LYS A 141 16.73 -15.57 9.05
C LYS A 141 15.68 -16.69 9.09
N PRO A 142 15.90 -17.76 9.88
CA PRO A 142 14.79 -18.57 10.36
C PRO A 142 13.73 -17.67 11.03
N ASN A 143 12.45 -17.98 10.84
CA ASN A 143 11.31 -17.14 11.22
C ASN A 143 11.23 -15.77 10.51
N GLY A 144 12.07 -15.54 9.51
CA GLY A 144 12.05 -14.32 8.70
C GLY A 144 10.85 -14.28 7.76
N ILE A 145 10.37 -13.07 7.51
CA ILE A 145 9.14 -12.80 6.75
C ILE A 145 9.49 -12.33 5.34
N VAL A 146 8.79 -12.85 4.33
CA VAL A 146 8.85 -12.34 2.96
C VAL A 146 7.50 -11.81 2.55
N TYR A 147 7.46 -10.54 2.17
CA TYR A 147 6.31 -9.94 1.50
C TYR A 147 6.54 -9.91 0.00
N ILE A 148 5.56 -10.38 -0.76
CA ILE A 148 5.60 -10.39 -2.22
C ILE A 148 4.24 -10.01 -2.80
N SER A 149 4.25 -9.16 -3.83
CA SER A 149 3.05 -8.87 -4.60
C SER A 149 3.22 -9.17 -6.09
N TYR A 150 2.15 -9.65 -6.72
CA TYR A 150 2.18 -10.16 -8.10
C TYR A 150 0.79 -10.19 -8.76
N ASN A 151 0.79 -10.08 -10.09
CA ASN A 151 -0.40 -10.19 -10.93
C ASN A 151 -0.85 -11.65 -11.04
N CYS A 152 -2.16 -11.87 -10.91
CA CYS A 152 -2.77 -13.18 -10.87
C CYS A 152 -3.45 -13.56 -12.17
N VAL A 153 -3.21 -14.79 -12.64
CA VAL A 153 -3.75 -15.29 -13.92
C VAL A 153 -5.27 -15.32 -13.93
N THR A 154 -5.91 -15.57 -12.79
CA THR A 154 -7.37 -15.65 -12.64
C THR A 154 -8.07 -14.37 -13.11
N GLY A 155 -7.60 -13.21 -12.67
CA GLY A 155 -8.18 -11.92 -13.04
C GLY A 155 -7.61 -11.29 -14.31
N TRP A 156 -6.45 -11.76 -14.78
CA TRP A 156 -5.77 -11.21 -15.94
C TRP A 156 -5.98 -12.00 -17.24
N ALA A 157 -6.32 -13.29 -17.19
CA ALA A 157 -6.33 -14.18 -18.37
C ALA A 157 -7.06 -13.61 -19.59
N ALA A 158 -8.24 -13.02 -19.39
CA ALA A 158 -9.02 -12.40 -20.47
C ALA A 158 -8.37 -11.15 -21.07
N ASN A 159 -7.53 -10.46 -20.30
CA ASN A 159 -6.88 -9.20 -20.66
C ASN A 159 -5.46 -9.37 -21.22
N ILE A 160 -4.84 -10.54 -21.06
CA ILE A 160 -3.49 -10.82 -21.58
C ILE A 160 -3.39 -10.51 -23.08
N PRO A 161 -4.29 -11.00 -23.96
CA PRO A 161 -4.19 -10.71 -25.39
C PRO A 161 -4.37 -9.22 -25.74
N ILE A 162 -5.13 -8.49 -24.93
CA ILE A 162 -5.33 -7.04 -25.10
C ILE A 162 -4.04 -6.29 -24.78
N ARG A 163 -3.37 -6.67 -23.68
CA ARG A 163 -2.05 -6.14 -23.34
C ARG A 163 -1.03 -6.44 -24.43
N GLU A 164 -0.98 -7.68 -24.93
CA GLU A 164 -0.07 -8.08 -26.01
C GLU A 164 -0.29 -7.26 -27.30
N LEU A 165 -1.56 -7.01 -27.66
CA LEU A 165 -1.90 -6.15 -28.79
C LEU A 165 -1.40 -4.72 -28.59
N PHE A 166 -1.68 -4.14 -27.42
CA PHE A 166 -1.24 -2.81 -27.04
C PHE A 166 0.30 -2.67 -27.06
N HIS A 167 1.01 -3.61 -26.42
CA HIS A 167 2.47 -3.65 -26.38
C HIS A 167 3.08 -3.83 -27.78
N SER A 168 2.51 -4.72 -28.59
CA SER A 168 2.98 -4.98 -29.95
C SER A 168 2.87 -3.73 -30.83
N HIS A 169 1.74 -3.03 -30.77
CA HIS A 169 1.59 -1.79 -31.53
C HIS A 169 2.57 -0.71 -31.07
N PHE A 170 2.72 -0.53 -29.75
CA PHE A 170 3.65 0.42 -29.17
C PHE A 170 5.09 0.20 -29.64
N LYS A 171 5.50 -1.07 -29.74
CA LYS A 171 6.85 -1.47 -30.14
C LYS A 171 7.09 -1.42 -31.65
N PHE A 172 6.16 -1.95 -32.45
CA PHE A 172 6.43 -2.24 -33.86
C PHE A 172 5.81 -1.25 -34.85
N ASN A 173 4.78 -0.50 -34.47
CA ASN A 173 3.98 0.27 -35.43
C ASN A 173 3.78 1.74 -35.03
N SER A 174 4.45 2.19 -33.97
CA SER A 174 4.31 3.56 -33.48
C SER A 174 5.30 4.49 -34.20
N ILE A 175 4.76 5.43 -34.97
CA ILE A 175 5.51 6.39 -35.81
C ILE A 175 5.96 7.61 -34.99
N SER A 176 5.31 7.87 -33.84
CA SER A 176 5.65 8.98 -32.95
C SER A 176 6.88 8.68 -32.08
N ASN A 177 7.75 9.67 -31.89
CA ASN A 177 8.84 9.59 -30.90
C ASN A 177 8.40 10.00 -29.48
N ASN A 178 7.16 10.47 -29.29
CA ASN A 178 6.63 10.85 -27.99
C ASN A 178 5.95 9.64 -27.31
N PRO A 179 6.44 9.14 -26.15
CA PRO A 179 5.88 7.97 -25.47
C PRO A 179 4.38 8.09 -25.13
N ILE A 180 3.93 9.27 -24.73
CA ILE A 180 2.50 9.52 -24.40
C ILE A 180 1.65 9.39 -25.66
N GLN A 181 2.13 9.94 -26.78
CA GLN A 181 1.41 9.81 -28.05
C GLN A 181 1.41 8.37 -28.54
N LYS A 182 2.54 7.64 -28.41
CA LYS A 182 2.59 6.21 -28.72
C LYS A 182 1.55 5.38 -27.94
N VAL A 183 1.34 5.68 -26.67
CA VAL A 183 0.29 5.05 -25.84
C VAL A 183 -1.09 5.32 -26.45
N LYS A 184 -1.41 6.58 -26.74
CA LYS A 184 -2.70 6.96 -27.35
C LYS A 184 -2.93 6.26 -28.69
N ASP A 185 -1.93 6.26 -29.55
CA ASP A 185 -2.00 5.62 -30.87
C ASP A 185 -2.22 4.11 -30.74
N SER A 186 -1.54 3.47 -29.78
CA SER A 186 -1.67 2.02 -29.56
C SER A 186 -3.02 1.61 -28.98
N LEU A 187 -3.61 2.45 -28.12
CA LEU A 187 -4.98 2.24 -27.64
C LEU A 187 -6.01 2.47 -28.74
N ALA A 188 -5.88 3.54 -29.52
CA ALA A 188 -6.76 3.83 -30.65
C ALA A 188 -6.72 2.70 -31.70
N PHE A 189 -5.53 2.20 -32.01
CA PHE A 189 -5.37 1.03 -32.88
C PHE A 189 -6.03 -0.23 -32.31
N SER A 190 -5.80 -0.50 -31.01
CA SER A 190 -6.38 -1.67 -30.34
C SER A 190 -7.91 -1.63 -30.38
N GLU A 191 -8.50 -0.46 -30.12
CA GLU A 191 -9.94 -0.25 -30.22
C GLU A 191 -10.43 -0.46 -31.66
N ALA A 192 -9.78 0.18 -32.64
CA ALA A 192 -10.15 0.09 -34.05
C ALA A 192 -10.12 -1.36 -34.57
N LEU A 193 -9.13 -2.16 -34.14
CA LEU A 193 -9.04 -3.58 -34.46
C LEU A 193 -10.20 -4.36 -33.85
N LEU A 194 -10.49 -4.17 -32.56
CA LEU A 194 -11.59 -4.87 -31.90
C LEU A 194 -12.96 -4.47 -32.45
N GLN A 195 -13.11 -3.24 -32.94
CA GLN A 195 -14.31 -2.76 -33.65
C GLN A 195 -14.51 -3.44 -35.01
N GLN A 196 -13.49 -4.06 -35.62
CA GLN A 196 -13.66 -4.93 -36.80
C GLN A 196 -14.41 -6.24 -36.47
N ASN A 197 -14.82 -6.44 -35.21
CA ASN A 197 -15.53 -7.61 -34.72
C ASN A 197 -14.80 -8.95 -35.01
N PRO A 198 -13.50 -9.07 -34.66
CA PRO A 198 -12.76 -10.32 -34.83
C PRO A 198 -13.37 -11.43 -33.95
N ASN A 199 -13.12 -12.69 -34.30
CA ASN A 199 -13.59 -13.84 -33.50
C ASN A 199 -13.12 -13.78 -32.04
N PHE A 200 -11.97 -13.14 -31.77
CA PHE A 200 -11.51 -12.84 -30.41
C PHE A 200 -12.51 -11.97 -29.63
N ALA A 201 -12.95 -10.84 -30.19
CA ALA A 201 -13.90 -9.93 -29.56
C ALA A 201 -15.28 -10.59 -29.35
N LYS A 202 -15.72 -11.43 -30.29
CA LYS A 202 -16.97 -12.20 -30.16
C LYS A 202 -16.93 -13.19 -28.98
N ARG A 203 -15.78 -13.79 -28.71
CA ARG A 203 -15.59 -14.74 -27.60
C ARG A 203 -15.22 -14.04 -26.28
N ASN A 204 -14.82 -12.77 -26.34
CA ASN A 204 -14.40 -11.96 -25.20
C ASN A 204 -15.12 -10.60 -25.26
N PRO A 205 -16.44 -10.55 -24.94
CA PRO A 205 -17.25 -9.36 -25.12
C PRO A 205 -16.75 -8.13 -24.34
N ASN A 206 -16.03 -8.36 -23.24
CA ASN A 206 -15.43 -7.29 -22.42
C ASN A 206 -14.14 -6.69 -23.00
N ALA A 207 -13.63 -7.19 -24.13
CA ALA A 207 -12.36 -6.73 -24.66
C ALA A 207 -12.40 -5.26 -25.12
N ILE A 208 -13.50 -4.85 -25.77
CA ILE A 208 -13.67 -3.47 -26.24
C ILE A 208 -13.80 -2.51 -25.06
N SER A 209 -14.69 -2.81 -24.11
CA SER A 209 -14.88 -1.98 -22.92
C SER A 209 -13.58 -1.85 -22.12
N LYS A 210 -12.79 -2.91 -22.02
CA LYS A 210 -11.47 -2.85 -21.36
C LYS A 210 -10.54 -1.85 -22.03
N VAL A 211 -10.43 -1.84 -23.36
CA VAL A 211 -9.59 -0.86 -24.08
C VAL A 211 -10.10 0.56 -23.85
N GLN A 212 -11.42 0.77 -23.88
CA GLN A 212 -12.04 2.06 -23.61
C GLN A 212 -11.79 2.54 -22.18
N ASP A 213 -11.74 1.64 -21.21
CA ASP A 213 -11.39 1.99 -19.84
C ASP A 213 -9.92 2.33 -19.69
N LEU A 214 -9.02 1.67 -20.43
CA LEU A 214 -7.60 2.02 -20.47
C LEU A 214 -7.37 3.42 -21.06
N GLN A 215 -8.14 3.84 -22.08
CA GLN A 215 -8.06 5.18 -22.65
C GLN A 215 -8.35 6.31 -21.64
N LYS A 216 -9.07 6.01 -20.55
CA LYS A 216 -9.37 6.97 -19.48
C LYS A 216 -8.26 7.07 -18.42
N GLN A 217 -7.28 6.16 -18.45
CA GLN A 217 -6.20 6.12 -17.46
C GLN A 217 -5.05 7.08 -17.80
N ASN A 218 -4.24 7.40 -16.80
CA ASN A 218 -3.04 8.19 -17.00
C ASN A 218 -2.04 7.44 -17.93
N PRO A 219 -1.57 8.05 -19.03
CA PRO A 219 -0.61 7.42 -19.94
C PRO A 219 0.68 6.93 -19.26
N ASN A 220 1.18 7.63 -18.25
CA ASN A 220 2.37 7.22 -17.50
C ASN A 220 2.12 5.91 -16.74
N TYR A 221 0.95 5.78 -16.11
CA TYR A 221 0.56 4.53 -15.45
C TYR A 221 0.50 3.36 -16.45
N LEU A 222 -0.04 3.60 -17.65
CA LEU A 222 -0.12 2.56 -18.68
C LEU A 222 1.25 2.10 -19.18
N ILE A 223 2.23 3.00 -19.24
CA ILE A 223 3.61 2.65 -19.60
C ILE A 223 4.19 1.67 -18.58
N HIS A 224 4.10 1.99 -17.29
CA HIS A 224 4.65 1.13 -16.24
C HIS A 224 3.87 -0.19 -16.06
N GLU A 225 2.55 -0.19 -16.20
CA GLU A 225 1.76 -1.41 -15.98
C GLU A 225 1.76 -2.34 -17.19
N TYR A 226 1.59 -1.80 -18.40
CA TYR A 226 1.27 -2.59 -19.60
C TYR A 226 2.41 -2.69 -20.62
N LEU A 227 3.42 -1.81 -20.57
CA LEU A 227 4.45 -1.74 -21.63
C LEU A 227 5.81 -2.30 -21.24
N ASN A 228 6.00 -2.73 -20.00
CA ASN A 228 7.21 -3.44 -19.58
C ASN A 228 7.47 -4.69 -20.43
N GLN A 229 8.73 -4.91 -20.82
CA GLN A 229 9.14 -6.00 -21.70
C GLN A 229 8.89 -7.37 -21.06
N ASN A 230 9.29 -7.50 -19.79
CA ASN A 230 9.02 -8.69 -18.99
C ASN A 230 7.74 -8.46 -18.22
N TRP A 231 6.75 -9.33 -18.43
CA TRP A 231 5.52 -9.32 -17.64
C TRP A 231 4.91 -10.72 -17.62
N GLN A 232 4.57 -11.18 -16.43
CA GLN A 232 3.97 -12.50 -16.23
C GLN A 232 2.93 -12.47 -15.12
N CYS A 233 1.78 -13.08 -15.41
CA CYS A 233 0.81 -13.43 -14.38
C CYS A 233 1.07 -14.83 -13.84
N PHE A 234 0.86 -15.01 -12.55
CA PHE A 234 1.03 -16.29 -11.87
C PHE A 234 -0.30 -16.78 -11.30
N SER A 235 -0.44 -18.09 -11.18
CA SER A 235 -1.38 -18.65 -10.20
C SER A 235 -0.74 -18.60 -8.81
N PHE A 236 -1.56 -18.47 -7.77
CA PHE A 236 -1.09 -18.52 -6.39
C PHE A 236 -0.30 -19.81 -6.11
N GLN A 237 -0.76 -20.96 -6.62
CA GLN A 237 -0.06 -22.24 -6.48
C GLN A 237 1.33 -22.23 -7.11
N GLN A 238 1.53 -21.58 -8.26
CA GLN A 238 2.85 -21.44 -8.89
C GLN A 238 3.80 -20.65 -7.99
N VAL A 239 3.37 -19.49 -7.47
CA VAL A 239 4.22 -18.68 -6.58
C VAL A 239 4.55 -19.43 -5.29
N ALA A 240 3.57 -20.10 -4.68
CA ALA A 240 3.79 -20.90 -3.48
C ALA A 240 4.84 -22.00 -3.71
N ARG A 241 4.78 -22.70 -4.84
CA ARG A 241 5.76 -23.74 -5.21
C ARG A 241 7.15 -23.17 -5.45
N ILE A 242 7.25 -22.03 -6.16
CA ILE A 242 8.55 -21.39 -6.44
C ILE A 242 9.22 -20.95 -5.13
N LEU A 243 8.46 -20.35 -4.21
CA LEU A 243 9.00 -19.86 -2.94
C LEU A 243 9.33 -21.00 -1.95
N GLU A 244 8.68 -22.16 -2.07
CA GLU A 244 9.02 -23.36 -1.31
C GLU A 244 10.48 -23.78 -1.53
N GLU A 245 11.03 -23.57 -2.74
CA GLU A 245 12.45 -23.83 -3.04
C GLU A 245 13.40 -22.97 -2.17
N ALA A 246 12.94 -21.83 -1.66
CA ALA A 246 13.66 -20.96 -0.72
C ALA A 246 13.34 -21.26 0.77
N LYS A 247 12.72 -22.43 1.05
CA LYS A 247 12.22 -22.86 2.37
C LYS A 247 11.16 -21.93 2.95
N LEU A 248 10.36 -21.31 2.09
CA LEU A 248 9.27 -20.44 2.50
C LEU A 248 7.94 -21.19 2.44
N THR A 249 7.06 -20.89 3.39
CA THR A 249 5.70 -21.41 3.43
C THR A 249 4.73 -20.24 3.42
N TYR A 250 3.63 -20.38 2.67
CA TYR A 250 2.57 -19.38 2.65
C TYR A 250 2.01 -19.16 4.07
N ALA A 251 1.99 -17.89 4.50
CA ALA A 251 1.47 -17.49 5.79
C ALA A 251 0.04 -16.96 5.66
N CYS A 252 -0.14 -15.84 4.98
CA CYS A 252 -1.44 -15.17 4.76
C CYS A 252 -1.33 -14.05 3.72
N SER A 253 -2.45 -13.43 3.34
CA SER A 253 -2.48 -12.18 2.58
C SER A 253 -2.40 -10.97 3.51
N THR A 254 -1.75 -9.88 3.06
CA THR A 254 -1.82 -8.57 3.72
C THR A 254 -3.10 -7.80 3.37
N ASP A 255 -3.84 -8.23 2.33
CA ASP A 255 -5.14 -7.67 2.03
C ASP A 255 -6.20 -8.19 3.01
N LEU A 256 -6.54 -7.36 4.00
CA LEU A 256 -7.56 -7.68 5.00
C LEU A 256 -8.94 -7.95 4.39
N ASN A 257 -9.26 -7.44 3.19
CA ASN A 257 -10.53 -7.77 2.53
C ASN A 257 -10.66 -9.28 2.33
N THR A 258 -9.56 -9.96 2.01
CA THR A 258 -9.54 -11.41 1.79
C THR A 258 -9.90 -12.21 3.03
N GLN A 259 -9.97 -11.61 4.23
CA GLN A 259 -10.39 -12.29 5.46
C GLN A 259 -11.90 -12.09 5.74
N LEU A 260 -12.55 -11.15 5.06
CA LEU A 260 -13.96 -10.82 5.23
C LEU A 260 -14.82 -11.74 4.34
N ASN A 261 -14.96 -13.00 4.71
CA ASN A 261 -15.63 -14.01 3.88
C ASN A 261 -17.10 -13.69 3.60
N SER A 262 -17.85 -13.20 4.59
CA SER A 262 -19.29 -12.96 4.48
C SER A 262 -19.67 -11.84 3.51
N ILE A 263 -18.77 -10.88 3.24
CA ILE A 263 -19.00 -9.80 2.26
C ILE A 263 -18.52 -10.16 0.86
N ASN A 264 -17.65 -11.17 0.75
CA ASN A 264 -16.98 -11.55 -0.49
C ASN A 264 -17.50 -12.86 -1.10
N PHE A 265 -18.08 -13.75 -0.30
CA PHE A 265 -18.48 -15.09 -0.72
C PHE A 265 -19.85 -15.46 -0.13
N SER A 266 -20.74 -16.00 -0.97
CA SER A 266 -22.04 -16.51 -0.51
C SER A 266 -21.86 -17.69 0.45
N GLU A 267 -22.92 -18.10 1.13
CA GLU A 267 -22.87 -19.27 2.00
C GLU A 267 -22.49 -20.54 1.22
N GLU A 268 -23.00 -20.71 -0.01
CA GLU A 268 -22.65 -21.83 -0.88
C GLU A 268 -21.17 -21.82 -1.26
N HIS A 269 -20.62 -20.64 -1.60
CA HIS A 269 -19.19 -20.49 -1.89
C HIS A 269 -18.34 -20.86 -0.66
N GLN A 270 -18.71 -20.38 0.52
CA GLN A 270 -18.00 -20.68 1.77
C GLN A 270 -18.06 -22.18 2.11
N GLN A 271 -19.24 -22.81 1.99
CA GLN A 271 -19.40 -24.25 2.19
C GLN A 271 -18.58 -25.06 1.19
N PHE A 272 -18.50 -24.64 -0.07
CA PHE A 272 -17.65 -25.29 -1.07
C PHE A 272 -16.17 -25.19 -0.70
N LEU A 273 -15.69 -23.99 -0.37
CA LEU A 273 -14.29 -23.76 0.00
C LEU A 273 -13.89 -24.55 1.26
N ASN A 274 -14.79 -24.65 2.25
CA ASN A 274 -14.54 -25.38 3.50
C ASN A 274 -14.39 -26.89 3.29
N LYS A 275 -14.89 -27.46 2.18
CA LYS A 275 -14.71 -28.89 1.83
C LYS A 275 -13.30 -29.19 1.28
N ILE A 276 -12.56 -28.18 0.82
CA ILE A 276 -11.23 -28.37 0.24
C ILE A 276 -10.22 -28.47 1.38
N GLU A 277 -9.65 -29.65 1.65
CA GLU A 277 -8.71 -29.84 2.77
C GLU A 277 -7.35 -29.17 2.53
N HIS A 278 -6.81 -29.26 1.31
CA HIS A 278 -5.47 -28.76 1.00
C HIS A 278 -5.45 -27.21 1.00
N PRO A 279 -4.69 -26.55 1.90
CA PRO A 279 -4.79 -25.10 2.11
C PRO A 279 -4.40 -24.30 0.86
N ILE A 280 -3.36 -24.71 0.14
CA ILE A 280 -2.96 -24.02 -1.09
C ILE A 280 -4.03 -24.09 -2.19
N LEU A 281 -4.71 -25.24 -2.30
CA LEU A 281 -5.78 -25.41 -3.29
C LEU A 281 -7.00 -24.60 -2.89
N ARG A 282 -7.34 -24.58 -1.60
CA ARG A 282 -8.43 -23.75 -1.07
C ARG A 282 -8.20 -22.27 -1.40
N GLU A 283 -7.01 -21.75 -1.12
CA GLU A 283 -6.65 -20.37 -1.46
C GLU A 283 -6.67 -20.11 -2.96
N GLN A 284 -6.15 -21.04 -3.78
CA GLN A 284 -6.23 -20.92 -5.23
C GLN A 284 -7.68 -20.89 -5.74
N CYS A 285 -8.58 -21.68 -5.15
CA CYS A 285 -10.01 -21.66 -5.47
C CYS A 285 -10.68 -20.34 -5.10
N ARG A 286 -10.25 -19.69 -4.02
CA ARG A 286 -10.74 -18.35 -3.65
C ARG A 286 -10.44 -17.33 -4.76
N ASP A 287 -9.29 -17.42 -5.40
CA ASP A 287 -8.93 -16.52 -6.50
C ASP A 287 -9.88 -16.63 -7.71
N TYR A 288 -10.44 -17.82 -7.96
CA TYR A 288 -11.43 -18.01 -9.02
C TYR A 288 -12.77 -17.38 -8.66
N PHE A 289 -13.25 -17.53 -7.42
CA PHE A 289 -14.48 -16.87 -6.97
C PHE A 289 -14.34 -15.34 -6.95
N ALA A 290 -13.17 -14.84 -6.55
CA ALA A 290 -12.88 -13.42 -6.43
C ALA A 290 -12.46 -12.75 -7.76
N ASN A 291 -12.20 -13.54 -8.81
CA ASN A 291 -11.55 -13.08 -10.03
C ASN A 291 -10.26 -12.27 -9.72
N THR A 292 -9.44 -12.76 -8.78
CA THR A 292 -8.31 -12.02 -8.21
C THR A 292 -7.34 -11.58 -9.29
N GLN A 293 -7.10 -10.27 -9.40
CA GLN A 293 -6.15 -9.68 -10.36
C GLN A 293 -4.76 -9.49 -9.78
N PHE A 294 -4.65 -9.25 -8.47
CA PHE A 294 -3.40 -8.91 -7.81
C PHE A 294 -3.40 -9.49 -6.41
N ARG A 295 -2.28 -10.10 -6.01
CA ARG A 295 -2.09 -10.65 -4.67
C ARG A 295 -0.96 -9.93 -3.95
N LYS A 296 -1.08 -9.91 -2.62
CA LYS A 296 -0.15 -9.30 -1.68
C LYS A 296 0.02 -10.28 -0.52
N ASP A 297 1.02 -11.14 -0.63
CA ASP A 297 1.13 -12.33 0.21
C ASP A 297 2.36 -12.26 1.11
N LEU A 298 2.21 -12.80 2.32
CA LEU A 298 3.26 -13.08 3.26
C LEU A 298 3.63 -14.55 3.22
N PHE A 299 4.93 -14.79 3.18
CA PHE A 299 5.56 -16.09 3.32
C PHE A 299 6.53 -16.03 4.49
N ILE A 300 6.77 -17.17 5.15
CA ILE A 300 7.64 -17.22 6.32
C ILE A 300 8.57 -18.43 6.24
N ARG A 301 9.82 -18.26 6.67
CA ARG A 301 10.79 -19.36 6.76
C ARG A 301 10.62 -20.12 8.07
N GLY A 302 10.14 -21.35 8.00
CA GLY A 302 9.89 -22.17 9.19
C GLY A 302 8.64 -21.71 9.94
N LYS A 303 7.49 -21.72 9.26
CA LYS A 303 6.19 -21.31 9.79
C LYS A 303 5.85 -22.04 11.09
N ASN A 304 5.60 -21.28 12.15
CA ASN A 304 5.02 -21.77 13.40
C ASN A 304 3.59 -21.24 13.56
N ASN A 305 2.67 -22.10 13.95
CA ASN A 305 1.28 -21.72 14.21
C ASN A 305 1.07 -21.50 15.71
N LEU A 306 0.33 -20.46 16.04
CA LEU A 306 -0.13 -20.16 17.37
C LEU A 306 -1.39 -20.96 17.69
N SER A 307 -1.55 -21.36 18.95
CA SER A 307 -2.82 -21.89 19.43
C SER A 307 -3.90 -20.80 19.45
N PRO A 308 -5.20 -21.16 19.37
CA PRO A 308 -6.29 -20.18 19.46
C PRO A 308 -6.23 -19.28 20.69
N LEU A 309 -5.76 -19.81 21.83
CA LEU A 309 -5.60 -19.05 23.07
C LEU A 309 -4.46 -18.03 23.00
N GLU A 310 -3.34 -18.36 22.36
CA GLU A 310 -2.24 -17.41 22.14
C GLU A 310 -2.66 -16.28 21.20
N ILE A 311 -3.35 -16.62 20.11
CA ILE A 311 -3.89 -15.64 19.16
C ILE A 311 -4.80 -14.66 19.89
N GLN A 312 -5.78 -15.19 20.62
CA GLN A 312 -6.75 -14.37 21.35
C GLN A 312 -6.06 -13.49 22.40
N THR A 313 -5.11 -14.04 23.16
CA THR A 313 -4.36 -13.30 24.19
C THR A 313 -3.54 -12.16 23.58
N ARG A 314 -2.81 -12.42 22.49
CA ARG A 314 -1.96 -11.40 21.84
C ARG A 314 -2.80 -10.32 21.15
N LEU A 315 -3.89 -10.68 20.47
CA LEU A 315 -4.81 -9.71 19.87
C LEU A 315 -5.52 -8.86 20.92
N ARG A 316 -5.90 -9.44 22.07
CA ARG A 316 -6.46 -8.68 23.20
C ARG A 316 -5.54 -7.56 23.67
N ASN A 317 -4.23 -7.82 23.66
CA ASN A 317 -3.21 -6.86 24.07
C ASN A 317 -2.72 -5.97 22.91
N THR A 318 -3.23 -6.12 21.69
CA THR A 318 -2.90 -5.25 20.57
C THR A 318 -3.71 -3.97 20.68
N ALA A 319 -3.02 -2.83 20.73
CA ALA A 319 -3.65 -1.52 20.73
C ALA A 319 -4.02 -1.09 19.30
N PHE A 320 -5.09 -0.31 19.18
CA PHE A 320 -5.56 0.28 17.93
C PHE A 320 -5.79 1.78 18.12
N VAL A 321 -5.67 2.52 17.04
CA VAL A 321 -6.01 3.95 16.96
C VAL A 321 -7.07 4.18 15.90
N LEU A 322 -7.95 5.15 16.15
CA LEU A 322 -8.92 5.64 15.19
C LEU A 322 -8.37 6.89 14.48
N LEU A 323 -8.46 6.92 13.15
CA LEU A 323 -7.82 7.94 12.30
C LEU A 323 -8.79 9.02 11.80
N ILE A 324 -10.04 8.96 12.26
CA ILE A 324 -11.08 9.91 11.89
C ILE A 324 -12.08 10.07 13.03
N ALA A 325 -12.73 11.23 13.11
CA ALA A 325 -13.86 11.44 14.00
C ALA A 325 -14.99 10.43 13.74
N PRO A 326 -15.66 9.90 14.79
CA PRO A 326 -16.74 8.92 14.68
C PRO A 326 -17.89 9.32 13.75
N GLU A 327 -18.19 10.62 13.69
CA GLU A 327 -19.26 11.18 12.86
C GLU A 327 -19.01 10.97 11.36
N HIS A 328 -17.77 10.73 10.97
CA HIS A 328 -17.32 10.52 9.59
C HIS A 328 -16.93 9.06 9.31
N LEU A 329 -17.22 8.14 10.22
CA LEU A 329 -17.02 6.72 9.96
C LEU A 329 -17.91 6.25 8.80
N PRO A 330 -17.43 5.30 7.98
CA PRO A 330 -18.21 4.75 6.90
C PRO A 330 -19.47 4.07 7.45
N LYS A 331 -20.56 4.15 6.69
CA LYS A 331 -21.81 3.44 7.00
C LYS A 331 -21.94 2.13 6.23
N THR A 332 -21.17 1.98 5.16
CA THR A 332 -21.21 0.84 4.27
C THR A 332 -19.80 0.31 3.99
N ILE A 333 -19.75 -0.94 3.53
CA ILE A 333 -18.55 -1.61 3.02
C ILE A 333 -18.92 -2.34 1.73
N THR A 334 -18.03 -2.29 0.73
CA THR A 334 -18.19 -3.01 -0.53
C THR A 334 -17.31 -4.25 -0.55
N GLY A 335 -17.91 -5.41 -0.76
CA GLY A 335 -17.23 -6.66 -1.07
C GLY A 335 -17.61 -7.19 -2.45
N TYR A 336 -17.19 -8.40 -2.81
CA TYR A 336 -17.50 -8.99 -4.11
C TYR A 336 -18.99 -9.29 -4.32
N LEU A 337 -19.77 -9.43 -3.25
CA LEU A 337 -21.22 -9.62 -3.32
C LEU A 337 -22.00 -8.30 -3.44
N GLY A 338 -21.33 -7.15 -3.36
CA GLY A 338 -21.96 -5.83 -3.41
C GLY A 338 -21.69 -4.99 -2.15
N GLU A 339 -22.55 -4.00 -1.93
CA GLU A 339 -22.47 -3.07 -0.81
C GLU A 339 -23.31 -3.57 0.39
N PHE A 340 -22.73 -3.49 1.59
CA PHE A 340 -23.33 -3.92 2.85
C PHE A 340 -23.33 -2.80 3.88
N ASN A 341 -24.38 -2.71 4.69
CA ASN A 341 -24.43 -1.78 5.83
C ASN A 341 -23.55 -2.28 6.99
N LEU A 342 -22.76 -1.38 7.55
CA LEU A 342 -22.02 -1.62 8.78
C LEU A 342 -22.98 -1.57 9.98
N ILE A 343 -22.86 -2.55 10.89
CA ILE A 343 -23.75 -2.72 12.05
C ILE A 343 -23.49 -1.62 13.08
N GLN A 344 -24.32 -0.58 13.08
CA GLN A 344 -24.08 0.62 13.90
C GLN A 344 -24.03 0.34 15.41
N ASP A 345 -24.68 -0.73 15.88
CA ASP A 345 -24.64 -1.19 17.28
C ASP A 345 -23.22 -1.44 17.82
N ILE A 346 -22.23 -1.69 16.95
CA ILE A 346 -20.82 -1.78 17.34
C ILE A 346 -20.02 -0.53 16.96
N TYR A 347 -20.21 0.03 15.76
CA TYR A 347 -19.38 1.14 15.28
C TYR A 347 -19.63 2.45 16.02
N GLU A 348 -20.88 2.76 16.37
CA GLU A 348 -21.20 3.97 17.13
C GLU A 348 -20.59 3.99 18.54
N PRO A 349 -20.80 2.97 19.41
CA PRO A 349 -20.19 2.96 20.73
C PRO A 349 -18.66 2.86 20.67
N LEU A 350 -18.11 2.12 19.70
CA LEU A 350 -16.66 2.03 19.49
C LEU A 350 -16.06 3.40 19.14
N GLY A 351 -16.66 4.12 18.19
CA GLY A 351 -16.23 5.47 17.83
C GLY A 351 -16.35 6.45 18.99
N LYS A 352 -17.50 6.45 19.69
CA LYS A 352 -17.71 7.29 20.90
C LYS A 352 -16.64 7.02 21.95
N LEU A 353 -16.29 5.76 22.18
CA LEU A 353 -15.22 5.39 23.12
C LEU A 353 -13.87 6.00 22.71
N PHE A 354 -13.43 5.82 21.46
CA PHE A 354 -12.17 6.43 21.00
C PHE A 354 -12.17 7.94 21.17
N LYS A 355 -13.29 8.63 20.88
CA LYS A 355 -13.41 10.07 21.05
C LYS A 355 -13.35 10.51 22.51
N GLN A 356 -13.99 9.77 23.42
CA GLN A 356 -13.94 10.02 24.87
C GLN A 356 -12.53 9.83 25.44
N GLU A 357 -11.80 8.84 24.94
CA GLU A 357 -10.39 8.58 25.26
C GLU A 357 -9.43 9.52 24.51
N ASN A 358 -9.96 10.61 23.93
CA ASN A 358 -9.22 11.62 23.18
C ASN A 358 -8.34 11.01 22.08
N TYR A 359 -8.80 9.95 21.43
CA TYR A 359 -8.11 9.17 20.38
C TYR A 359 -6.82 8.47 20.82
N ALA A 360 -6.58 8.33 22.13
CA ALA A 360 -5.45 7.54 22.63
C ALA A 360 -5.56 6.07 22.19
N PRO A 361 -4.44 5.39 21.90
CA PRO A 361 -4.46 3.96 21.57
C PRO A 361 -5.23 3.13 22.59
N GLN A 362 -6.13 2.26 22.14
CA GLN A 362 -6.92 1.38 23.00
C GLN A 362 -6.66 -0.08 22.65
N THR A 363 -6.40 -0.92 23.65
CA THR A 363 -6.32 -2.38 23.46
C THR A 363 -7.72 -2.99 23.34
N ILE A 364 -7.84 -4.13 22.65
CA ILE A 364 -9.12 -4.85 22.60
C ILE A 364 -9.57 -5.24 24.01
N ALA A 365 -8.65 -5.64 24.91
CA ALA A 365 -8.99 -5.97 26.29
C ALA A 365 -9.59 -4.78 27.06
N ASP A 366 -9.10 -3.56 26.83
CA ASP A 366 -9.64 -2.37 27.47
C ASP A 366 -10.97 -1.95 26.86
N ILE A 367 -11.15 -2.12 25.54
CA ILE A 367 -12.43 -1.91 24.87
C ILE A 367 -13.49 -2.89 25.40
N GLU A 368 -13.17 -4.18 25.56
CA GLU A 368 -14.09 -5.20 26.12
C GLU A 368 -14.57 -4.81 27.53
N LYS A 369 -13.70 -4.23 28.38
CA LYS A 369 -14.06 -3.77 29.72
C LYS A 369 -15.00 -2.56 29.71
N LYS A 370 -14.88 -1.69 28.70
CA LYS A 370 -15.67 -0.45 28.58
C LYS A 370 -16.98 -0.66 27.81
N LEU A 371 -17.01 -1.60 26.87
CA LEU A 371 -18.16 -1.96 26.05
C LEU A 371 -18.66 -3.37 26.41
N LEU A 372 -19.25 -3.51 27.60
CA LEU A 372 -19.63 -4.80 28.19
C LEU A 372 -20.62 -5.63 27.34
N ASP A 373 -21.42 -4.97 26.49
CA ASP A 373 -22.39 -5.63 25.60
C ASP A 373 -21.77 -6.15 24.29
N GLN A 374 -20.48 -5.90 24.07
CA GLN A 374 -19.76 -6.27 22.84
C GLN A 374 -18.76 -7.38 23.12
N SER A 375 -18.82 -8.45 22.32
CA SER A 375 -17.87 -9.56 22.44
C SER A 375 -16.54 -9.22 21.77
N TYR A 376 -15.46 -9.87 22.25
CA TYR A 376 -14.15 -9.90 21.59
C TYR A 376 -14.24 -10.00 20.05
N ALA A 377 -15.01 -10.96 19.55
CA ALA A 377 -15.11 -11.24 18.13
C ALA A 377 -15.75 -10.08 17.34
N LYS A 378 -16.79 -9.43 17.90
CA LYS A 378 -17.42 -8.25 17.29
C LYS A 378 -16.46 -7.06 17.25
N ILE A 379 -15.76 -6.80 18.36
CA ILE A 379 -14.78 -5.71 18.47
C ILE A 379 -13.63 -5.92 17.47
N LEU A 380 -13.03 -7.12 17.46
CA LEU A 380 -11.95 -7.45 16.53
C LEU A 380 -12.40 -7.30 15.08
N ASN A 381 -13.57 -7.84 14.72
CA ASN A 381 -14.08 -7.73 13.35
C ASN A 381 -14.32 -6.27 12.93
N ALA A 382 -14.91 -5.46 13.81
CA ALA A 382 -15.11 -4.03 13.55
C ALA A 382 -13.78 -3.29 13.33
N LEU A 383 -12.77 -3.54 14.18
CA LEU A 383 -11.44 -2.94 14.05
C LEU A 383 -10.73 -3.38 12.76
N VAL A 384 -10.79 -4.68 12.41
CA VAL A 384 -10.22 -5.19 11.15
C VAL A 384 -10.88 -4.54 9.93
N ILE A 385 -12.20 -4.36 9.94
CA ILE A 385 -12.93 -3.64 8.90
C ILE A 385 -12.45 -2.18 8.81
N LEU A 386 -12.33 -1.48 9.94
CA LEU A 386 -11.82 -0.11 9.96
C LEU A 386 -10.37 -0.02 9.47
N CYS A 387 -9.53 -1.01 9.77
CA CYS A 387 -8.17 -1.11 9.23
C CYS A 387 -8.12 -1.38 7.73
N HIS A 388 -9.04 -2.21 7.22
CA HIS A 388 -9.21 -2.44 5.80
C HIS A 388 -9.58 -1.14 5.08
N LEU A 389 -10.58 -0.42 5.61
CA LEU A 389 -11.07 0.85 5.07
C LEU A 389 -10.14 2.05 5.31
N GLY A 390 -9.07 1.88 6.10
CA GLY A 390 -8.08 2.94 6.37
C GLY A 390 -8.48 3.95 7.45
N PHE A 391 -9.48 3.63 8.27
CA PHE A 391 -9.96 4.48 9.37
C PHE A 391 -9.44 4.07 10.74
N ALA A 392 -8.75 2.94 10.85
CA ALA A 392 -8.04 2.52 12.06
C ALA A 392 -6.70 1.88 11.70
N GLN A 393 -5.78 1.82 12.66
CA GLN A 393 -4.51 1.10 12.51
C GLN A 393 -4.15 0.33 13.79
N PRO A 394 -3.54 -0.87 13.66
CA PRO A 394 -2.90 -1.53 14.79
C PRO A 394 -1.66 -0.73 15.21
N CYS A 395 -1.44 -0.62 16.52
CA CYS A 395 -0.31 0.08 17.09
C CYS A 395 0.89 -0.86 17.28
N GLN A 396 2.08 -0.28 17.32
CA GLN A 396 3.27 -0.98 17.79
C GLN A 396 3.18 -1.20 19.30
N ALA A 397 3.85 -2.26 19.80
CA ALA A 397 3.96 -2.50 21.23
C ALA A 397 4.90 -1.50 21.92
N GLU A 398 5.96 -1.09 21.21
CA GLU A 398 7.01 -0.20 21.72
C GLU A 398 7.33 0.88 20.68
N VAL A 399 7.65 2.08 21.17
CA VAL A 399 8.07 3.22 20.35
C VAL A 399 9.25 3.89 21.06
N SER A 400 10.44 3.87 20.45
CA SER A 400 11.63 4.50 21.02
C SER A 400 11.59 6.02 20.82
N GLN A 401 12.37 6.74 21.63
CA GLN A 401 12.54 8.20 21.44
C GLN A 401 13.18 8.53 20.09
N GLU A 402 14.08 7.67 19.61
CA GLU A 402 14.71 7.80 18.30
C GLU A 402 13.68 7.66 17.16
N THR A 403 12.80 6.66 17.21
CA THR A 403 11.70 6.52 16.24
C THR A 403 10.79 7.74 16.23
N LEU A 404 10.48 8.33 17.41
CA LEU A 404 9.70 9.58 17.46
C LEU A 404 10.44 10.73 16.78
N GLN A 405 11.73 10.88 17.03
CA GLN A 405 12.54 11.95 16.44
C GLN A 405 12.64 11.81 14.92
N HIS A 406 12.94 10.61 14.41
CA HIS A 406 13.00 10.36 12.96
C HIS A 406 11.65 10.65 12.29
N ALA A 407 10.54 10.18 12.86
CA ALA A 407 9.21 10.45 12.33
C ALA A 407 8.89 11.96 12.32
N HIS A 408 9.19 12.70 13.39
CA HIS A 408 8.97 14.14 13.43
C HIS A 408 9.79 14.89 12.38
N GLN A 409 11.07 14.53 12.20
CA GLN A 409 11.96 15.15 11.22
C GLN A 409 11.47 14.87 9.78
N LEU A 410 11.16 13.61 9.48
CA LEU A 410 10.64 13.23 8.16
C LEU A 410 9.31 13.94 7.86
N ASN A 411 8.38 13.92 8.82
CA ASN A 411 7.09 14.57 8.64
C ASN A 411 7.22 16.08 8.44
N ARG A 412 8.09 16.74 9.20
CA ARG A 412 8.39 18.16 9.00
C ARG A 412 8.92 18.42 7.59
N PHE A 413 9.89 17.64 7.14
CA PHE A 413 10.42 17.75 5.78
C PHE A 413 9.33 17.58 4.72
N ILE A 414 8.50 16.53 4.83
CA ILE A 414 7.38 16.29 3.91
C ILE A 414 6.42 17.49 3.87
N LEU A 415 6.08 18.05 5.03
CA LEU A 415 5.23 19.24 5.11
C LEU A 415 5.86 20.48 4.47
N GLU A 416 7.18 20.65 4.62
CA GLU A 416 7.93 21.73 3.95
C GLU A 416 7.89 21.53 2.42
N GLN A 417 8.05 20.30 1.94
CA GLN A 417 8.00 19.95 0.52
C GLN A 417 6.62 20.12 -0.13
N ALA A 418 5.54 20.02 0.65
CA ALA A 418 4.16 20.22 0.18
C ALA A 418 3.92 21.62 -0.45
N SER A 419 4.79 22.60 -0.16
CA SER A 419 4.77 23.92 -0.79
C SER A 419 5.44 24.00 -2.16
N PHE A 420 6.18 22.97 -2.56
CA PHE A 420 6.91 22.95 -3.83
C PHE A 420 6.33 21.94 -4.82
N HIS A 421 5.78 20.84 -4.33
CA HIS A 421 5.24 19.76 -5.15
C HIS A 421 4.24 18.89 -4.37
N ASN A 422 3.59 17.93 -5.03
CA ASN A 422 2.64 16.98 -4.43
C ASN A 422 3.12 15.52 -4.48
N ASN A 423 4.43 15.31 -4.53
CA ASN A 423 5.04 13.98 -4.66
C ASN A 423 4.66 13.05 -3.49
N TYR A 424 4.68 13.54 -2.25
CA TYR A 424 4.36 12.72 -1.08
C TYR A 424 2.88 12.81 -0.76
N GLN A 425 2.26 11.67 -0.42
CA GLN A 425 0.86 11.60 0.02
C GLN A 425 0.71 10.84 1.35
N VAL A 426 1.77 10.81 2.14
CA VAL A 426 1.87 10.03 3.38
C VAL A 426 2.72 10.75 4.41
N LEU A 427 2.40 10.54 5.69
CA LEU A 427 3.22 10.94 6.84
C LEU A 427 3.61 9.70 7.65
N ALA A 428 4.82 9.69 8.21
CA ALA A 428 5.31 8.70 9.15
C ALA A 428 4.45 8.71 10.44
N CYS A 429 4.14 7.52 10.97
CA CYS A 429 3.38 7.38 12.21
C CYS A 429 4.14 6.47 13.18
N PRO A 430 4.84 7.05 14.17
CA PRO A 430 5.65 6.26 15.08
C PRO A 430 4.79 5.35 15.98
N ILE A 431 3.55 5.74 16.28
CA ILE A 431 2.64 4.95 17.14
C ILE A 431 2.18 3.67 16.46
N SER A 432 1.87 3.70 15.16
CA SER A 432 1.42 2.52 14.41
C SER A 432 2.50 1.81 13.63
N GLY A 433 3.63 2.46 13.33
CA GLY A 433 4.63 1.93 12.40
C GLY A 433 4.12 1.87 10.95
N ILE A 434 2.97 2.49 10.68
CA ILE A 434 2.28 2.49 9.40
C ILE A 434 2.00 3.95 9.04
N GLY A 435 2.48 4.40 7.89
CA GLY A 435 2.20 5.74 7.38
C GLY A 435 0.70 6.08 7.32
N ILE A 436 0.40 7.36 7.55
CA ILE A 436 -0.94 7.95 7.45
C ILE A 436 -1.06 8.66 6.11
N ASN A 437 -2.07 8.30 5.33
CA ASN A 437 -2.37 9.02 4.09
C ASN A 437 -2.68 10.48 4.40
N ALA A 438 -2.01 11.39 3.71
CA ALA A 438 -2.21 12.82 3.80
C ALA A 438 -2.05 13.39 2.40
N ASP A 439 -3.16 13.79 1.77
CA ASP A 439 -3.10 14.49 0.48
C ASP A 439 -2.45 15.88 0.63
N GLN A 440 -2.22 16.56 -0.48
CA GLN A 440 -1.54 17.85 -0.48
C GLN A 440 -2.25 18.88 0.43
N PHE A 441 -3.59 18.95 0.38
CA PHE A 441 -4.33 19.89 1.22
C PHE A 441 -4.20 19.55 2.70
N THR A 442 -4.31 18.26 3.05
CA THR A 442 -4.11 17.76 4.42
C THR A 442 -2.71 18.12 4.93
N GLN A 443 -1.67 17.97 4.11
CA GLN A 443 -0.31 18.37 4.46
C GLN A 443 -0.20 19.88 4.66
N LEU A 444 -0.72 20.70 3.74
CA LEU A 444 -0.70 22.16 3.90
C LEU A 444 -1.46 22.61 5.17
N PHE A 445 -2.56 21.96 5.53
CA PHE A 445 -3.29 22.26 6.76
C PHE A 445 -2.54 21.81 8.02
N TYR A 446 -1.88 20.65 7.99
CA TYR A 446 -0.99 20.25 9.08
C TYR A 446 0.18 21.22 9.23
N ARG A 447 0.80 21.68 8.14
CA ARG A 447 1.87 22.68 8.17
C ARG A 447 1.38 24.00 8.75
N ALA A 448 0.27 24.51 8.23
CA ALA A 448 -0.37 25.72 8.72
C ALA A 448 -0.58 25.66 10.25
N HIS A 449 -1.00 24.51 10.78
CA HIS A 449 -1.23 24.34 12.22
C HIS A 449 0.06 24.15 13.04
N PHE A 450 0.85 23.13 12.70
CA PHE A 450 1.95 22.63 13.53
C PHE A 450 3.26 23.40 13.33
N ILE A 451 3.45 24.04 12.18
CA ILE A 451 4.67 24.79 11.85
C ILE A 451 4.39 26.29 11.91
N ASP A 452 3.34 26.76 11.24
CA ASP A 452 3.06 28.19 11.09
C ASP A 452 2.14 28.78 12.19
N GLY A 453 1.59 27.92 13.07
CA GLY A 453 0.81 28.35 14.25
C GLY A 453 -0.60 28.88 13.95
N LEU A 454 -1.11 28.66 12.74
CA LEU A 454 -2.46 29.04 12.32
C LEU A 454 -3.52 28.14 13.00
N LYS A 455 -4.74 28.65 13.17
CA LYS A 455 -5.75 27.99 14.02
C LYS A 455 -7.14 27.87 13.41
N THR A 456 -7.47 28.68 12.41
CA THR A 456 -8.83 28.73 11.85
C THR A 456 -8.87 28.19 10.43
N ALA A 457 -10.03 27.64 10.02
CA ALA A 457 -10.24 27.17 8.65
C ALA A 457 -9.95 28.25 7.60
N LYS A 458 -10.32 29.51 7.90
CA LYS A 458 -10.02 30.67 7.05
C LYS A 458 -8.51 30.87 6.89
N GLN A 459 -7.74 30.85 7.97
CA GLN A 459 -6.28 31.00 7.91
C GLN A 459 -5.63 29.85 7.12
N PHE A 460 -6.09 28.62 7.31
CA PHE A 460 -5.59 27.46 6.55
C PHE A 460 -5.89 27.58 5.06
N ALA A 461 -7.08 28.07 4.70
CA ALA A 461 -7.47 28.29 3.32
C ALA A 461 -6.64 29.40 2.66
N GLU A 462 -6.45 30.53 3.35
CA GLU A 462 -5.60 31.63 2.88
C GLU A 462 -4.15 31.18 2.66
N TYR A 463 -3.62 30.38 3.60
CA TYR A 463 -2.30 29.78 3.48
C TYR A 463 -2.17 28.84 2.28
N ALA A 464 -3.10 27.88 2.14
CA ALA A 464 -3.10 26.95 1.02
C ALA A 464 -3.27 27.69 -0.32
N GLN A 465 -4.14 28.71 -0.37
CA GLN A 465 -4.32 29.55 -1.56
C GLN A 465 -3.03 30.27 -1.95
N GLN A 466 -2.27 30.77 -0.97
CA GLN A 466 -1.00 31.42 -1.25
C GLN A 466 0.00 30.46 -1.89
N VAL A 467 0.14 29.25 -1.33
CA VAL A 467 1.00 28.20 -1.90
C VAL A 467 0.57 27.84 -3.33
N LEU A 468 -0.73 27.68 -3.59
CA LEU A 468 -1.21 27.40 -4.95
C LEU A 468 -0.89 28.53 -5.92
N ASN A 469 -1.03 29.80 -5.50
CA ASN A 469 -0.68 30.95 -6.34
C ASN A 469 0.82 30.95 -6.70
N ASP A 470 1.67 30.69 -5.72
CA ASP A 470 3.13 30.69 -5.89
C ASP A 470 3.58 29.56 -6.84
N LEU A 471 2.85 28.44 -6.86
CA LEU A 471 3.06 27.33 -7.79
C LEU A 471 2.37 27.52 -9.15
N GLY A 472 1.50 28.51 -9.30
CA GLY A 472 0.63 28.66 -10.47
C GLY A 472 -0.38 27.51 -10.63
N TRP A 473 -0.79 26.89 -9.52
CA TRP A 473 -1.70 25.75 -9.49
C TRP A 473 -3.15 26.18 -9.24
N PHE A 474 -4.09 25.38 -9.75
CA PHE A 474 -5.52 25.60 -9.61
C PHE A 474 -6.18 24.37 -9.00
N ILE A 475 -7.29 24.61 -8.30
CA ILE A 475 -8.14 23.53 -7.79
C ILE A 475 -8.95 22.96 -8.96
N ILE A 476 -9.05 21.63 -9.00
CA ILE A 476 -10.01 20.94 -9.86
C ILE A 476 -11.19 20.54 -8.98
N ASP A 477 -12.38 21.03 -9.30
CA ASP A 477 -13.63 20.59 -8.68
C ASP A 477 -14.57 20.03 -9.76
N LYS A 478 -15.09 18.82 -9.52
CA LYS A 478 -15.98 18.11 -10.47
C LYS A 478 -15.46 18.04 -11.93
N GLY A 479 -14.15 18.03 -12.11
CA GLY A 479 -13.50 17.98 -13.43
C GLY A 479 -13.27 19.35 -14.08
N GLU A 480 -13.69 20.44 -13.43
CA GLU A 480 -13.49 21.82 -13.91
C GLU A 480 -12.34 22.49 -13.15
N THR A 481 -11.54 23.28 -13.88
CA THR A 481 -10.45 24.08 -13.28
C THR A 481 -11.01 25.38 -12.74
N ILE A 482 -10.83 25.63 -11.44
CA ILE A 482 -11.33 26.83 -10.78
C ILE A 482 -10.29 27.94 -10.91
N THR A 483 -10.58 28.94 -11.77
CA THR A 483 -9.70 30.08 -12.03
C THR A 483 -10.06 31.32 -11.22
N ASP A 484 -11.30 31.42 -10.73
CA ASP A 484 -11.74 32.52 -9.86
C ASP A 484 -11.19 32.34 -8.43
N LYS A 485 -10.48 33.36 -7.95
CA LYS A 485 -9.80 33.33 -6.65
C LYS A 485 -10.78 33.26 -5.48
N ALA A 486 -11.93 33.94 -5.56
CA ALA A 486 -12.91 33.95 -4.48
C ALA A 486 -13.56 32.56 -4.32
N THR A 487 -13.88 31.91 -5.44
CA THR A 487 -14.40 30.54 -5.50
C THR A 487 -13.36 29.54 -4.98
N SER A 488 -12.10 29.65 -5.42
CA SER A 488 -11.00 28.79 -4.96
C SER A 488 -10.81 28.89 -3.44
N LEU A 489 -10.79 30.11 -2.89
CA LEU A 489 -10.66 30.33 -1.45
C LEU A 489 -11.84 29.74 -0.66
N THR A 490 -13.06 29.85 -1.19
CA THR A 490 -14.26 29.26 -0.58
C THR A 490 -14.14 27.74 -0.49
N LEU A 491 -13.76 27.07 -1.58
CA LEU A 491 -13.55 25.62 -1.61
C LEU A 491 -12.43 25.17 -0.65
N LEU A 492 -11.34 25.94 -0.56
CA LEU A 492 -10.27 25.66 0.41
C LEU A 492 -10.75 25.80 1.85
N GLN A 493 -11.59 26.80 2.13
CA GLN A 493 -12.16 27.00 3.45
C GLN A 493 -13.11 25.86 3.83
N GLU A 494 -13.91 25.36 2.91
CA GLU A 494 -14.74 24.16 3.11
C GLU A 494 -13.89 22.91 3.40
N LYS A 495 -12.82 22.69 2.63
CA LYS A 495 -11.87 21.59 2.87
C LYS A 495 -11.18 21.71 4.24
N ALA A 496 -10.75 22.92 4.61
CA ALA A 496 -10.13 23.18 5.90
C ALA A 496 -11.10 22.99 7.06
N GLN A 497 -12.37 23.37 6.88
CA GLN A 497 -13.43 23.14 7.86
C GLN A 497 -13.67 21.64 8.07
N LEU A 498 -13.81 20.87 6.99
CA LEU A 498 -13.97 19.42 7.06
C LEU A 498 -12.76 18.75 7.75
N PHE A 499 -11.54 19.20 7.43
CA PHE A 499 -10.32 18.72 8.10
C PHE A 499 -10.35 18.93 9.62
N LEU A 500 -10.84 20.09 10.09
CA LEU A 500 -10.99 20.38 11.52
C LEU A 500 -12.11 19.54 12.17
N GLU A 501 -13.25 19.38 11.49
CA GLU A 501 -14.41 18.61 11.97
C GLU A 501 -14.12 17.10 12.09
N GLN A 502 -13.18 16.60 11.29
CA GLN A 502 -12.70 15.22 11.37
C GLN A 502 -11.72 14.96 12.53
N ASP A 503 -11.53 15.94 13.43
CA ASP A 503 -10.62 15.87 14.59
C ASP A 503 -9.15 15.56 14.21
N LYS A 504 -8.74 15.83 12.96
CA LYS A 504 -7.41 15.46 12.42
C LYS A 504 -6.25 16.01 13.26
N ILE A 505 -6.37 17.24 13.77
CA ILE A 505 -5.36 17.84 14.65
C ILE A 505 -5.24 17.08 15.99
N LYS A 506 -6.37 16.69 16.60
CA LYS A 506 -6.35 15.97 17.88
C LYS A 506 -5.74 14.58 17.70
N ILE A 507 -6.15 13.89 16.64
CA ILE A 507 -5.63 12.59 16.26
C ILE A 507 -4.12 12.68 15.98
N ALA A 508 -3.67 13.65 15.19
CA ALA A 508 -2.24 13.85 14.89
C ALA A 508 -1.38 14.09 16.16
N LYS A 509 -1.92 14.78 17.17
CA LYS A 509 -1.26 14.94 18.48
C LYS A 509 -1.13 13.63 19.24
N GLN A 510 -2.17 12.79 19.26
CA GLN A 510 -2.09 11.47 19.89
C GLN A 510 -1.15 10.52 19.17
N LEU A 511 -1.13 10.58 17.84
CA LEU A 511 -0.23 9.80 17.00
C LEU A 511 1.21 10.32 17.02
N LYS A 512 1.47 11.45 17.70
CA LYS A 512 2.79 12.10 17.75
C LYS A 512 3.39 12.22 16.35
N LEU A 513 2.61 12.76 15.42
CA LEU A 513 3.10 12.99 14.06
C LEU A 513 4.13 14.13 14.02
N PHE A 514 4.06 15.04 14.99
CA PHE A 514 4.89 16.23 15.10
C PHE A 514 5.30 16.46 16.57
N ALA A 515 6.41 17.18 16.76
CA ALA A 515 7.02 17.46 18.06
C ALA A 515 6.18 18.35 18.99
#